data_AF-A0A7K6AVP1-F1
#
_entry.id   AF-A0A7K6AVP1-F1
#
_cell.length_a   1.000
_cell.length_b   1.000
_cell.length_c   1.000
_cell.angle_alpha   90.00
_cell.angle_beta   90.00
_cell.angle_gamma   90.00
#
_symmetry.space_group_name_H-M   'P 1'
#
loop_
_entity.id
_entity.type
_entity.pdbx_description
1 polymer ?
#
loop_
_entity_poly.entity_id
_entity_poly.type
_entity_poly.pdbx_seq_one_letter_code
_entity_poly.pdbx_strand_id
1 'polypeptide(L)'
;AWIRKKRNDPPTTEEILKNEHYREEIKVKMKEVYEKDKLLQAKEYKEGIVAESAHTRVKGHASAPYYGKKEPSQDPTSTASTFQPGSWMPPGSSGSHDK
;
A
#
# COMPACT_ATOMS: atom_id res chain seq x y z
N ALA A 1 -22.42 -15.62 -21.35
CA ALA A 1 -23.76 -15.04 -21.56
C ALA A 1 -24.70 -15.99 -22.30
N TRP A 2 -24.24 -16.61 -23.38
CA TRP A 2 -25.01 -17.58 -24.17
C TRP A 2 -25.50 -18.82 -23.38
N ILE A 3 -24.60 -19.53 -22.67
CA ILE A 3 -24.96 -20.68 -21.81
C ILE A 3 -26.02 -20.31 -20.75
N ARG A 4 -25.99 -19.06 -20.28
CA ARG A 4 -26.95 -18.53 -19.29
C ARG A 4 -28.20 -17.93 -19.92
N LYS A 5 -28.46 -18.18 -21.21
CA LYS A 5 -29.58 -17.65 -22.01
C LYS A 5 -29.73 -16.11 -21.98
N LYS A 6 -28.69 -15.36 -21.62
CA LYS A 6 -28.69 -13.89 -21.70
C LYS A 6 -28.43 -13.36 -23.11
N ARG A 7 -27.92 -14.23 -24.00
CA ARG A 7 -27.66 -13.94 -25.41
C ARG A 7 -28.25 -15.09 -26.22
N ASN A 8 -28.88 -14.77 -27.35
CA ASN A 8 -29.54 -15.77 -28.20
C ASN A 8 -28.52 -16.63 -28.98
N ASP A 9 -27.49 -15.98 -29.53
CA ASP A 9 -26.53 -16.64 -30.41
C ASP A 9 -25.21 -16.99 -29.69
N PRO A 10 -24.53 -18.10 -30.06
CA PRO A 10 -23.22 -18.46 -29.54
C PRO A 10 -22.12 -17.49 -29.99
N PRO A 11 -21.08 -17.25 -29.18
CA PRO A 11 -19.94 -16.42 -29.59
C PRO A 11 -19.26 -17.03 -30.81
N THR A 12 -18.97 -16.19 -31.80
CA THR A 12 -18.24 -16.59 -33.01
C THR A 12 -16.78 -16.83 -32.66
N THR A 13 -16.12 -17.75 -33.36
CA THR A 13 -14.68 -18.03 -33.18
C THR A 13 -13.82 -16.77 -33.35
N GLU A 14 -14.15 -15.91 -34.32
CA GLU A 14 -13.48 -14.62 -34.51
C GLU A 14 -13.66 -13.66 -33.33
N GLU A 15 -14.85 -13.65 -32.69
CA GLU A 15 -15.13 -12.83 -31.50
C GLU A 15 -14.26 -13.29 -30.33
N ILE A 16 -14.08 -14.61 -30.17
CA ILE A 16 -13.24 -15.19 -29.12
C ILE A 16 -11.77 -14.81 -29.34
N LEU A 17 -11.26 -14.95 -30.56
CA LEU A 17 -9.88 -14.59 -30.90
C LEU A 17 -9.60 -13.09 -30.69
N LYS A 18 -10.51 -12.22 -31.12
CA LYS A 18 -10.39 -10.77 -30.89
C LYS A 18 -10.35 -10.42 -29.40
N ASN A 19 -11.18 -11.08 -28.59
CA ASN A 19 -11.20 -10.87 -27.14
C ASN A 19 -9.91 -11.33 -26.47
N GLU A 20 -9.31 -12.43 -26.93
CA GLU A 20 -8.02 -12.91 -26.43
C GLU A 20 -6.91 -11.90 -26.72
N HIS A 21 -6.76 -11.48 -27.98
CA HIS A 21 -5.80 -10.46 -28.36
C HIS A 21 -5.99 -9.14 -27.58
N TYR A 22 -7.23 -8.69 -27.42
CA TYR A 22 -7.53 -7.49 -26.64
C TYR A 22 -7.03 -7.60 -25.19
N ARG A 23 -7.20 -8.77 -24.55
CA ARG A 23 -6.71 -9.01 -23.19
C ARG A 23 -5.19 -9.03 -23.13
N GLU A 24 -4.53 -9.58 -24.14
CA GLU A 24 -3.07 -9.58 -24.23
C GLU A 24 -2.53 -8.16 -24.41
N GLU A 25 -3.11 -7.38 -25.31
CA GLU A 25 -2.74 -5.97 -25.52
C GLU A 25 -2.87 -5.16 -24.24
N ILE A 26 -3.96 -5.31 -23.49
CA ILE A 26 -4.15 -4.61 -22.22
C ILE A 26 -3.07 -5.01 -21.22
N LYS A 27 -2.73 -6.30 -21.11
CA LYS A 27 -1.67 -6.75 -20.20
C LYS A 27 -0.32 -6.11 -20.53
N VAL A 28 0.01 -6.00 -21.82
CA VAL A 28 1.24 -5.34 -22.26
C VAL A 28 1.21 -3.85 -21.93
N LYS A 29 0.12 -3.15 -22.30
CA LYS A 29 -0.06 -1.72 -22.01
C LYS A 29 -0.02 -1.42 -20.50
N MET A 30 -0.58 -2.29 -19.67
CA MET A 30 -0.57 -2.14 -18.22
C MET A 30 0.87 -2.16 -17.66
N LYS A 31 1.71 -3.08 -18.15
CA LYS A 31 3.12 -3.14 -17.75
C LYS A 31 3.87 -1.89 -18.17
N GLU A 32 3.65 -1.44 -19.40
CA GLU A 32 4.28 -0.23 -19.93
C GLU A 32 3.90 1.03 -19.12
N VAL A 33 2.61 1.17 -18.78
CA VAL A 33 2.14 2.28 -17.93
C VAL A 33 2.77 2.21 -16.55
N TYR A 34 2.81 1.02 -15.94
CA TYR A 34 3.43 0.83 -14.62
C TYR A 34 4.93 1.18 -14.62
N GLU A 35 5.66 0.80 -15.67
CA GLU A 35 7.08 1.14 -15.81
C GLU A 35 7.29 2.65 -15.98
N LYS A 36 6.47 3.31 -16.82
CA LYS A 36 6.52 4.76 -17.00
C LYS A 36 6.19 5.51 -15.70
N ASP A 37 5.15 5.07 -14.99
CA ASP A 37 4.73 5.65 -13.72
C ASP A 37 5.83 5.55 -12.66
N LYS A 38 6.46 4.36 -12.54
CA LYS A 38 7.60 4.15 -11.64
C LYS A 38 8.79 5.06 -11.97
N LEU A 39 9.05 5.29 -13.25
CA LEU A 39 10.11 6.21 -13.68
C LEU A 39 9.79 7.67 -13.36
N LEU A 40 8.53 8.09 -13.51
CA LEU A 40 8.07 9.43 -13.13
C LEU A 40 8.20 9.62 -11.62
N GLN A 41 7.71 8.66 -10.84
CA GLN A 41 7.82 8.67 -9.39
C GLN A 41 9.29 8.79 -8.92
N ALA A 42 10.21 8.08 -9.59
CA ALA A 42 11.64 8.18 -9.29
C ALA A 42 12.24 9.57 -9.60
N LYS A 43 11.70 10.31 -10.58
CA LYS A 43 12.11 11.71 -10.82
C LYS A 43 11.54 12.64 -9.76
N GLU A 44 10.26 12.49 -9.43
CA GLU A 44 9.59 13.29 -8.39
C GLU A 44 10.25 13.14 -7.02
N TYR A 45 10.73 11.93 -6.67
CA TYR A 45 11.55 11.71 -5.48
C TYR A 45 12.88 12.48 -5.51
N LYS A 46 13.58 12.50 -6.65
CA LYS A 46 14.84 13.24 -6.81
C LYS A 46 14.62 14.75 -6.73
N GLU A 47 13.50 15.23 -7.26
CA GLU A 47 13.11 16.64 -7.23
C GLU A 47 12.55 17.07 -5.87
N GLY A 48 12.28 16.11 -4.96
CA GLY A 48 11.76 16.37 -3.62
C GLY A 48 10.29 16.81 -3.58
N ILE A 49 9.58 16.70 -4.71
CA ILE A 49 8.14 17.03 -4.80
C ILE A 49 7.31 16.00 -4.05
N VAL A 50 7.71 14.73 -4.14
CA VAL A 50 7.11 13.62 -3.39
C VAL A 50 8.08 13.23 -2.28
N ALA A 51 7.60 13.22 -1.04
CA ALA A 51 8.40 12.75 0.09
C ALA A 51 8.80 11.30 -0.18
N GLU A 52 10.10 11.00 -0.15
CA GLU A 52 10.60 9.63 -0.16
C GLU A 52 9.73 8.83 0.82
N SER A 53 9.20 7.69 0.39
CA SER A 53 8.44 6.83 1.29
C SER A 53 9.44 6.31 2.31
N ALA A 54 9.72 7.13 3.33
CA ALA A 54 10.44 6.73 4.51
C ALA A 54 9.81 5.42 4.92
N HIS A 55 10.64 4.45 5.27
CA HIS A 55 10.25 3.13 5.76
C HIS A 55 9.49 3.30 7.08
N THR A 56 8.32 3.92 7.01
CA THR A 56 7.43 4.22 8.09
C THR A 56 6.81 2.88 8.43
N ARG A 57 7.30 2.29 9.52
CA ARG A 57 6.69 1.09 10.07
C ARG A 57 5.25 1.47 10.39
N VAL A 58 4.31 0.89 9.64
CA VAL A 58 2.88 1.07 9.86
C VAL A 58 2.56 0.51 11.25
N LYS A 59 2.59 1.37 12.27
CA LYS A 59 2.26 1.03 13.66
C LYS A 59 0.77 1.34 13.88
N GLY A 60 0.06 0.54 14.67
CA GLY A 60 -1.32 0.85 15.10
C GLY A 60 -2.44 0.55 14.09
N HIS A 61 -2.13 0.18 12.84
CA HIS A 61 -3.14 -0.37 11.92
C HIS A 61 -3.47 -1.82 12.28
N ALA A 62 -4.72 -2.24 12.07
CA ALA A 62 -5.19 -3.60 12.39
C ALA A 62 -4.44 -4.71 11.62
N SER A 63 -3.92 -4.40 10.43
CA SER A 63 -3.10 -5.30 9.61
C SER A 63 -1.60 -5.23 9.92
N ALA A 64 -1.18 -4.37 10.87
CA ALA A 64 0.22 -4.26 11.23
C ALA A 64 0.68 -5.52 11.98
N PRO A 65 1.83 -6.13 11.61
CA PRO A 65 2.35 -7.34 12.26
C PRO A 65 2.88 -7.09 13.69
N TYR A 66 2.86 -5.84 14.17
CA TYR A 66 3.35 -5.46 15.47
C TYR A 66 2.22 -4.83 16.30
N TYR A 67 1.68 -5.61 17.24
CA TYR A 67 0.63 -5.20 18.17
C TYR A 67 1.20 -5.04 19.59
N GLY A 68 0.83 -3.95 20.26
CA GLY A 68 1.04 -3.76 21.71
C GLY A 68 2.48 -3.49 22.14
N LYS A 69 2.88 -2.21 22.18
CA LYS A 69 3.92 -1.79 23.14
C LYS A 69 3.24 -1.59 24.50
N LYS A 70 3.72 -2.28 25.55
CA LYS A 70 3.26 -2.06 26.93
C LYS A 70 3.84 -0.78 27.54
N GLU A 71 4.91 -0.26 26.95
CA GLU A 71 5.59 0.95 27.39
C GLU A 71 4.96 2.19 26.73
N PRO A 72 4.78 3.30 27.48
CA PRO A 72 4.38 4.58 26.91
C PRO A 72 5.36 5.01 25.81
N SER A 73 4.87 5.10 24.58
CA SER A 73 5.64 5.61 23.45
C SER A 73 5.76 7.13 23.55
N GLN A 74 6.90 7.70 23.15
CA GLN A 74 7.03 9.16 22.99
C GLN A 74 6.12 9.68 21.87
N ASP A 75 5.95 8.88 20.82
CA ASP A 75 5.06 9.21 19.71
C ASP A 75 3.60 8.92 20.06
N PRO A 76 2.65 9.84 19.79
CA PRO A 76 1.22 9.58 19.96
C PRO A 76 0.76 8.47 19.02
N THR A 77 -0.13 7.60 19.50
CA THR A 77 -0.70 6.51 18.70
C THR A 77 -2.22 6.60 18.71
N SER A 78 -2.84 6.55 17.53
CA SER A 78 -4.30 6.52 17.40
C SER A 78 -4.73 5.18 16.81
N THR A 79 -5.49 4.41 17.57
CA THR A 79 -6.24 3.26 17.03
C THR A 79 -7.67 3.74 16.78
N ALA A 80 -8.38 3.18 15.79
CA ALA A 80 -9.71 3.63 15.34
C ALA A 80 -10.76 3.91 16.45
N SER A 81 -10.60 3.36 17.65
CA SER A 81 -11.45 3.59 18.82
C SER A 81 -10.78 4.34 19.99
N THR A 82 -9.45 4.47 20.04
CA THR A 82 -8.74 4.98 21.22
C THR A 82 -7.46 5.72 20.83
N PHE A 83 -7.35 6.96 21.29
CA PHE A 83 -6.15 7.78 21.17
C PHE A 83 -5.28 7.62 22.42
N GLN A 84 -4.01 7.25 22.25
CA GLN A 84 -3.01 7.21 23.29
C GLN A 84 -2.03 8.37 23.08
N PRO A 85 -2.06 9.41 23.93
CA PRO A 85 -1.10 10.50 23.85
C PRO A 85 0.31 9.99 24.14
N GLY A 86 1.30 10.55 23.45
CA GLY A 86 2.71 10.24 23.70
C GLY A 86 3.15 10.72 25.08
N SER A 87 4.01 9.95 25.75
CA SER A 87 4.58 10.33 27.04
C SER A 87 5.94 10.99 26.83
N TRP A 88 6.07 12.26 27.23
CA TRP A 88 7.35 12.94 27.22
C TRP A 88 8.23 12.40 28.36
N MET A 89 9.36 11.79 28.03
CA MET A 89 10.36 11.36 29.02
C MET A 89 11.49 12.39 29.08
N PRO A 90 11.85 12.89 30.28
CA PRO A 90 12.98 13.81 30.42
C PRO A 90 14.30 13.09 30.08
N PRO A 91 15.24 13.78 29.41
CA PRO A 91 16.58 13.22 29.16
C PRO A 91 17.29 12.99 30.50
N GLY A 92 17.36 11.73 30.95
CA GLY A 92 18.06 11.35 32.18
C GLY A 92 17.34 10.38 33.11
N SER A 93 16.11 9.96 32.83
CA SER A 93 15.38 9.01 33.69
C SER A 93 15.68 7.53 33.41
N SER A 94 16.72 7.20 32.64
CA SER A 94 17.27 5.84 32.68
C SER A 94 18.03 5.73 33.99
N GLY A 95 17.42 5.02 34.94
CA GLY A 95 17.97 4.85 36.27
C GLY A 95 19.44 4.49 36.22
N SER A 96 20.23 5.29 36.90
CA SER A 96 21.44 4.85 37.55
C SER A 96 21.16 3.51 38.23
N HIS A 97 21.53 2.41 37.59
CA HIS A 97 21.85 1.20 38.31
C HIS A 97 23.28 1.35 38.78
N ASP A 98 23.42 1.32 40.10
CA ASP A 98 24.62 1.55 40.88
C ASP A 98 25.86 0.74 40.48
N LYS A 99 26.99 1.29 40.92
CA LYS A 99 28.32 0.70 41.16
C LYS A 99 28.40 -0.81 41.32
#